data_AF-A0A7V6YHM7-F1
#
_entry.id   AF-A0A7V6YHM7-F1
#
_cell.length_a   1.000
_cell.length_b   1.000
_cell.length_c   1.000
_cell.angle_alpha   90.00
_cell.angle_beta   90.00
_cell.angle_gamma   90.00
#
_symmetry.space_group_name_H-M   'P 1'
#
loop_
_entity.id
_entity.type
_entity.pdbx_description
1 polymer ?
#
loop_
_entity_poly.entity_id
_entity_poly.type
_entity_poly.pdbx_seq_one_letter_code
_entity_poly.pdbx_strand_id
1 'polypeptide(L)'
;MKNKSLMMMALFIGLALVFSGCASGIAGILPFPGQSLQPGDVVSIELTDLNGDKVRELEPAEIEEVLAGLNKAEEDDAPHIMMLAGYTMTIQLKDGEIRLTSYGSETHVVATFVTGEKAVTKHLVCPEVAKILTEDLGK
;
A
#
# COMPACT_ATOMS: atom_id res chain seq x y z
N MET A 1 36.13 -48.56 -26.28
CA MET A 1 35.30 -49.46 -25.43
C MET A 1 34.59 -48.56 -24.44
N LYS A 2 33.27 -48.28 -24.61
CA LYS A 2 32.12 -49.02 -24.02
C LYS A 2 32.30 -49.17 -22.50
N ASN A 3 31.41 -48.79 -21.59
CA ASN A 3 29.97 -48.48 -21.59
C ASN A 3 29.67 -47.81 -20.22
N LYS A 4 28.87 -46.74 -20.15
CA LYS A 4 27.44 -46.75 -19.75
C LYS A 4 27.12 -47.35 -18.36
N SER A 5 26.76 -46.46 -17.44
CA SER A 5 25.64 -46.61 -16.49
C SER A 5 24.95 -45.23 -16.52
N LEU A 6 23.85 -44.97 -17.23
CA LEU A 6 22.49 -45.54 -17.15
C LEU A 6 21.99 -45.52 -15.69
N MET A 7 21.25 -44.52 -15.20
CA MET A 7 19.92 -43.99 -15.57
C MET A 7 18.80 -44.73 -14.85
N MET A 8 18.03 -44.01 -14.02
CA MET A 8 16.56 -44.04 -13.84
C MET A 8 16.21 -43.35 -12.50
N MET A 9 15.45 -42.25 -12.43
CA MET A 9 14.08 -41.97 -12.90
C MET A 9 13.06 -42.12 -11.76
N ALA A 10 12.59 -40.98 -11.28
CA ALA A 10 11.23 -40.70 -10.81
C ALA A 10 11.14 -39.16 -10.83
N LEU A 11 10.42 -38.45 -11.70
CA LEU A 11 9.11 -38.65 -12.32
C LEU A 11 8.03 -39.04 -11.32
N PHE A 12 7.48 -38.03 -10.63
CA PHE A 12 6.05 -37.94 -10.43
C PHE A 12 5.54 -36.60 -10.99
N ILE A 13 4.68 -36.77 -11.99
CA ILE A 13 3.84 -35.79 -12.65
C ILE A 13 2.54 -35.66 -11.86
N GLY A 14 1.98 -34.45 -11.84
CA GLY A 14 0.55 -34.19 -11.64
C GLY A 14 0.24 -33.60 -10.26
N LEU A 15 -0.65 -32.61 -10.10
CA LEU A 15 -1.71 -32.17 -10.99
C LEU A 15 -2.28 -30.83 -10.48
N ALA A 16 -2.32 -29.84 -11.37
CA ALA A 16 -3.22 -28.68 -11.46
C ALA A 16 -3.78 -28.01 -10.18
N LEU A 17 -3.46 -26.72 -10.03
CA LEU A 17 -4.51 -25.71 -9.95
C LEU A 17 -4.20 -24.59 -10.94
N VAL A 18 -5.07 -24.50 -11.95
CA VAL A 18 -5.20 -23.41 -12.90
C VAL A 18 -5.88 -22.25 -12.19
N PHE A 19 -5.20 -21.11 -12.05
CA PHE A 19 -5.81 -19.80 -12.13
C PHE A 19 -5.07 -19.09 -13.27
N SER A 20 -5.51 -19.26 -14.50
CA SER A 20 -6.41 -18.29 -15.15
C SER A 20 -5.90 -16.85 -15.02
N GLY A 21 -5.00 -16.48 -15.93
CA GLY A 21 -5.02 -15.22 -16.65
C GLY A 21 -4.94 -13.92 -15.84
N CYS A 22 -3.73 -13.37 -15.74
CA CYS A 22 -3.47 -12.03 -16.29
C CYS A 22 -1.97 -11.89 -16.59
N ALA A 23 -1.60 -12.15 -17.84
CA ALA A 23 -0.38 -11.61 -18.41
C ALA A 23 -0.76 -10.30 -19.10
N SER A 24 -0.50 -9.19 -18.43
CA SER A 24 -0.42 -7.82 -18.98
C SER A 24 0.59 -7.11 -18.10
N GLY A 25 1.84 -6.92 -18.52
CA GLY A 25 2.19 -6.01 -19.60
C GLY A 25 2.45 -4.63 -18.97
N ILE A 26 3.67 -4.11 -19.11
CA ILE A 26 4.20 -2.82 -18.61
C ILE A 26 4.16 -2.58 -17.08
N ALA A 27 5.24 -3.01 -16.41
CA ALA A 27 5.64 -2.48 -15.11
C ALA A 27 6.13 -1.03 -15.29
N GLY A 28 5.60 -0.11 -14.49
CA GLY A 28 5.92 1.31 -14.53
C GLY A 28 4.76 2.17 -15.03
N ILE A 29 3.72 2.32 -14.21
CA ILE A 29 2.88 3.52 -14.02
C ILE A 29 2.21 3.28 -12.66
N LEU A 30 2.61 4.02 -11.62
CA LEU A 30 1.78 4.10 -10.43
C LEU A 30 0.46 4.77 -10.82
N PRO A 31 -0.68 4.26 -10.35
CA PRO A 31 -1.94 4.95 -10.46
C PRO A 31 -2.09 5.82 -9.20
N PHE A 32 -2.17 7.13 -9.31
CA PHE A 32 -3.41 7.86 -9.51
C PHE A 32 -4.67 7.14 -8.98
N PRO A 33 -5.58 7.86 -8.31
CA PRO A 33 -6.80 7.26 -7.77
C PRO A 33 -7.63 6.58 -8.85
N GLY A 34 -8.13 5.39 -8.53
CA GLY A 34 -8.95 4.57 -9.42
C GLY A 34 -8.32 3.24 -9.86
N GLN A 35 -7.10 2.93 -9.46
CA GLN A 35 -6.51 1.58 -9.66
C GLN A 35 -6.25 0.94 -8.30
N SER A 36 -6.54 -0.37 -8.23
CA SER A 36 -6.49 -1.11 -6.98
C SER A 36 -5.04 -1.40 -6.58
N LEU A 37 -4.62 -0.89 -5.41
CA LEU A 37 -3.37 -1.25 -4.77
C LEU A 37 -3.47 -2.68 -4.22
N GLN A 38 -2.48 -3.51 -4.52
CA GLN A 38 -2.37 -4.87 -3.99
C GLN A 38 -1.21 -4.96 -2.99
N PRO A 39 -1.25 -5.88 -2.00
CA PRO A 39 -0.15 -6.05 -1.06
C PRO A 39 1.22 -6.28 -1.73
N GLY A 40 1.22 -6.91 -2.91
CA GLY A 40 2.44 -7.15 -3.69
C GLY A 40 3.11 -5.90 -4.25
N ASP A 41 2.44 -4.75 -4.26
CA ASP A 41 2.98 -3.47 -4.76
C ASP A 41 3.68 -2.66 -3.66
N VAL A 42 3.41 -3.01 -2.39
CA VAL A 42 3.92 -2.34 -1.20
C VAL A 42 5.26 -2.94 -0.78
N VAL A 43 6.21 -2.05 -0.49
CA VAL A 43 7.53 -2.40 0.07
C VAL A 43 7.48 -2.33 1.60
N SER A 44 6.94 -1.25 2.15
CA SER A 44 6.73 -1.06 3.59
C SER A 44 5.66 0.00 3.86
N ILE A 45 5.09 -0.01 5.06
CA ILE A 45 4.24 1.08 5.55
C ILE A 45 4.71 1.50 6.94
N GLU A 46 5.08 2.77 7.08
CA GLU A 46 5.65 3.32 8.31
C GLU A 46 4.77 4.43 8.87
N LEU A 47 4.66 4.49 10.20
CA LEU A 47 4.06 5.59 10.94
C LEU A 47 5.16 6.46 11.55
N THR A 48 5.02 7.76 11.35
CA THR A 48 5.91 8.79 11.90
C THR A 48 5.12 9.80 12.70
N ASP A 49 5.70 10.31 13.78
CA ASP A 49 5.08 11.36 14.61
C ASP A 49 5.21 12.76 13.98
N LEU A 50 4.73 13.78 14.69
CA LEU A 50 4.83 15.18 14.24
C LEU A 50 6.27 15.71 14.18
N ASN A 51 7.23 15.04 14.84
CA ASN A 51 8.65 15.36 14.77
C ASN A 51 9.35 14.65 13.60
N GLY A 52 8.65 13.71 12.95
CA GLY A 52 9.20 12.86 11.89
C GLY A 52 9.92 11.61 12.43
N ASP A 53 9.79 11.31 13.71
CA ASP A 53 10.38 10.12 14.31
C ASP A 53 9.52 8.89 13.99
N LYS A 54 10.17 7.79 13.55
CA LYS A 54 9.48 6.52 13.28
C LYS A 54 8.90 5.97 14.57
N VAL A 55 7.59 5.80 14.59
CA VAL A 55 6.83 5.22 15.70
C VAL A 55 6.81 3.71 15.57
N ARG A 56 6.36 3.22 14.41
CA ARG A 56 6.31 1.79 14.08
C ARG A 56 6.16 1.55 12.59
N GLU A 57 6.37 0.31 12.19
CA GLU A 57 5.99 -0.22 10.89
C GLU A 57 4.69 -1.03 11.04
N LEU A 58 3.85 -1.04 10.01
CA LEU A 58 2.60 -1.80 10.05
C LEU A 58 2.85 -3.28 9.77
N GLU A 59 2.11 -4.12 10.48
CA GLU A 59 2.13 -5.56 10.25
C GLU A 59 1.32 -5.94 8.99
N PRO A 60 1.59 -7.10 8.36
CA PRO A 60 0.93 -7.49 7.11
C PRO A 60 -0.61 -7.43 7.14
N ALA A 61 -1.23 -7.76 8.27
CA ALA A 61 -2.68 -7.68 8.43
C ALA A 61 -3.21 -6.24 8.40
N GLU A 62 -2.47 -5.29 9.01
CA GLU A 62 -2.82 -3.87 8.99
C GLU A 62 -2.58 -3.26 7.60
N ILE A 63 -1.56 -3.73 6.89
CA ILE A 63 -1.31 -3.34 5.50
C ILE A 63 -2.52 -3.69 4.63
N GLU A 64 -3.08 -4.89 4.75
CA GLU A 64 -4.28 -5.27 4.00
C GLU A 64 -5.48 -4.36 4.31
N GLU A 65 -5.66 -3.97 5.57
CA GLU A 65 -6.73 -3.06 5.98
C GLU A 65 -6.54 -1.65 5.38
N VAL A 66 -5.32 -1.10 5.45
CA VAL A 66 -4.97 0.19 4.85
C VAL A 66 -5.24 0.18 3.35
N LEU A 67 -4.78 -0.85 2.64
CA LEU A 67 -4.97 -0.95 1.20
C LEU A 67 -6.45 -1.13 0.83
N ALA A 68 -7.19 -1.91 1.60
CA ALA A 68 -8.63 -2.06 1.41
C ALA A 68 -9.38 -0.74 1.63
N GLY A 69 -8.98 0.07 2.62
CA GLY A 69 -9.50 1.39 2.87
C GLY A 69 -9.19 2.37 1.73
N LEU A 70 -7.93 2.44 1.30
CA LEU A 70 -7.51 3.31 0.19
C LEU A 70 -8.19 2.96 -1.13
N ASN A 71 -8.37 1.66 -1.42
CA ASN A 71 -9.04 1.21 -2.64
C ASN A 71 -10.54 1.54 -2.68
N LYS A 72 -11.14 1.83 -1.52
CA LYS A 72 -12.55 2.25 -1.39
C LYS A 72 -12.70 3.74 -1.13
N ALA A 73 -11.60 4.46 -0.96
CA ALA A 73 -11.62 5.86 -0.58
C ALA A 73 -12.24 6.73 -1.69
N GLU A 74 -13.07 7.67 -1.28
CA GLU A 74 -13.67 8.66 -2.16
C GLU A 74 -12.94 10.00 -2.02
N GLU A 75 -12.83 10.73 -3.13
CA GLU A 75 -12.28 12.08 -3.10
C GLU A 75 -13.31 13.06 -2.54
N ASP A 76 -12.87 13.94 -1.64
CA ASP A 76 -13.66 15.06 -1.15
C ASP A 76 -13.03 16.39 -1.57
N ASP A 77 -13.83 17.28 -2.15
CA ASP A 77 -13.40 18.62 -2.57
C ASP A 77 -13.87 19.71 -1.58
N ALA A 78 -14.50 19.33 -0.47
CA ALA A 78 -14.92 20.28 0.54
C ALA A 78 -13.70 20.98 1.18
N PRO A 79 -13.81 22.28 1.51
CA PRO A 79 -12.74 22.97 2.22
C PRO A 79 -12.69 22.52 3.68
N HIS A 80 -11.54 22.02 4.13
CA HIS A 80 -11.28 21.63 5.51
C HIS A 80 -10.18 22.49 6.13
N ILE A 81 -10.32 22.84 7.41
CA ILE A 81 -9.24 23.50 8.16
C ILE A 81 -8.22 22.42 8.51
N MET A 82 -7.04 22.51 7.90
CA MET A 82 -5.94 21.60 8.17
C MET A 82 -5.17 22.06 9.43
N MET A 83 -5.31 21.30 10.51
CA MET A 83 -4.35 21.32 11.63
C MET A 83 -3.63 19.99 11.64
N LEU A 84 -2.31 19.98 11.50
CA LEU A 84 -1.55 18.72 11.58
C LEU A 84 -1.79 18.10 12.95
N ALA A 85 -2.33 16.88 12.97
CA ALA A 85 -2.65 16.17 14.20
C ALA A 85 -2.56 14.67 13.94
N GLY A 86 -1.92 13.96 14.86
CA GLY A 86 -1.72 12.52 14.75
C GLY A 86 -0.42 12.17 14.07
N TYR A 87 -0.42 10.99 13.44
CA TYR A 87 0.73 10.46 12.72
C TYR A 87 0.67 10.81 11.24
N THR A 88 1.83 10.70 10.60
CA THR A 88 1.95 10.61 9.15
C THR A 88 2.28 9.17 8.78
N MET A 89 1.52 8.60 7.86
CA MET A 89 1.79 7.27 7.31
C MET A 89 2.47 7.41 5.96
N THR A 90 3.60 6.73 5.80
CA THR A 90 4.33 6.63 4.54
C THR A 90 4.23 5.21 4.02
N ILE A 91 3.60 5.05 2.87
CA ILE A 91 3.52 3.78 2.12
C ILE A 91 4.58 3.84 1.04
N GLN A 92 5.64 3.06 1.21
CA GLN A 92 6.65 2.89 0.19
C GLN A 92 6.16 1.87 -0.83
N LEU A 93 6.03 2.28 -2.08
CA LEU A 93 5.70 1.42 -3.22
C LEU A 93 6.97 1.12 -4.01
N LYS A 94 6.92 0.08 -4.87
CA LYS A 94 8.04 -0.24 -5.78
C LYS A 94 8.40 0.92 -6.71
N ASP A 95 7.40 1.65 -7.17
CA ASP A 95 7.54 2.70 -8.18
C ASP A 95 7.26 4.11 -7.63
N GLY A 96 7.18 4.28 -6.30
CA GLY A 96 6.97 5.60 -5.67
C GLY A 96 6.50 5.52 -4.22
N GLU A 97 5.76 6.53 -3.76
CA GLU A 97 5.42 6.72 -2.35
C GLU A 97 4.01 7.31 -2.20
N ILE A 98 3.26 6.89 -1.18
CA ILE A 98 2.03 7.56 -0.76
C ILE A 98 2.23 8.08 0.66
N ARG A 99 2.03 9.37 0.87
CA ARG A 99 2.05 10.01 2.20
C ARG A 99 0.64 10.35 2.62
N LEU A 100 0.23 9.82 3.77
CA LEU A 100 -1.09 10.05 4.35
C LEU A 100 -0.90 10.88 5.61
N THR A 101 -1.44 12.08 5.60
CA THR A 101 -1.34 13.04 6.71
C THR A 101 -2.71 13.17 7.36
N SER A 102 -2.77 12.88 8.66
CA SER A 102 -3.96 13.19 9.45
C SER A 102 -3.96 14.67 9.84
N TYR A 103 -5.17 15.20 9.93
CA TYR A 103 -5.42 16.55 10.41
C TYR A 103 -6.46 16.57 11.54
N GLY A 104 -6.58 15.45 12.26
CA GLY A 104 -7.49 15.29 13.40
C GLY A 104 -8.93 14.93 13.02
N SER A 105 -9.19 14.61 11.75
CA SER A 105 -10.47 14.06 11.31
C SER A 105 -10.50 12.55 11.53
N GLU A 106 -11.61 12.02 12.06
CA GLU A 106 -11.82 10.58 12.23
C GLU A 106 -12.16 9.84 10.93
N THR A 107 -12.44 10.59 9.86
CA THR A 107 -12.98 10.04 8.61
C THR A 107 -12.19 10.44 7.37
N HIS A 108 -11.31 11.44 7.47
CA HIS A 108 -10.65 12.03 6.32
C HIS A 108 -9.14 12.14 6.51
N VAL A 109 -8.42 12.01 5.41
CA VAL A 109 -6.95 12.13 5.36
C VAL A 109 -6.52 12.89 4.13
N VAL A 110 -5.38 13.55 4.21
CA VAL A 110 -4.72 14.13 3.02
C VAL A 110 -3.72 13.11 2.50
N ALA A 111 -3.90 12.67 1.26
CA ALA A 111 -3.03 11.72 0.59
C ALA A 111 -2.21 12.41 -0.49
N THR A 112 -0.88 12.36 -0.38
CA THR A 112 0.05 12.81 -1.41
C THR A 112 0.67 11.60 -2.08
N PHE A 113 0.36 11.42 -3.35
CA PHE A 113 0.90 10.37 -4.22
C PHE A 113 2.13 10.92 -4.95
N VAL A 114 3.28 10.28 -4.79
CA VAL A 114 4.55 10.67 -5.40
C VAL A 114 5.02 9.56 -6.34
N THR A 115 5.28 9.89 -7.60
CA THR A 115 5.74 8.95 -8.64
C THR A 115 6.74 9.64 -9.54
N GLY A 116 8.02 9.25 -9.45
CA GLY A 116 9.09 9.96 -10.14
C GLY A 116 9.09 11.44 -9.76
N GLU A 117 8.93 12.33 -10.74
CA GLU A 117 8.90 13.80 -10.54
C GLU A 117 7.49 14.37 -10.34
N LYS A 118 6.44 13.53 -10.31
CA LYS A 118 5.05 13.98 -10.15
C LYS A 118 4.60 13.76 -8.72
N ALA A 119 3.98 14.78 -8.14
CA ALA A 119 3.27 14.69 -6.87
C ALA A 119 1.82 15.19 -7.06
N VAL A 120 0.86 14.40 -6.61
CA VAL A 120 -0.56 14.78 -6.58
C VAL A 120 -1.09 14.61 -5.18
N THR A 121 -1.66 15.68 -4.63
CA THR A 121 -2.29 15.66 -3.32
C THR A 121 -3.80 15.66 -3.48
N LYS A 122 -4.46 14.79 -2.72
CA LYS A 122 -5.91 14.62 -2.70
C LYS A 122 -6.40 14.54 -1.27
N HIS A 123 -7.66 14.90 -1.11
CA HIS A 123 -8.35 14.76 0.14
C HIS A 123 -9.30 13.57 0.04
N LEU A 124 -9.12 12.60 0.94
CA LEU A 124 -9.76 11.30 0.85
C LEU A 124 -10.65 11.06 2.06
N VAL A 125 -11.86 10.57 1.81
CA VAL A 125 -12.72 9.95 2.82
C VAL A 125 -12.23 8.52 3.02
N CYS A 126 -11.50 8.29 4.11
CA CYS A 126 -10.94 6.97 4.44
C CYS A 126 -10.91 6.78 5.97
N PRO A 127 -12.04 6.39 6.58
CA PRO A 127 -12.16 6.26 8.03
C PRO A 127 -11.22 5.21 8.63
N GLU A 128 -10.94 4.13 7.91
CA GLU A 128 -10.06 3.06 8.36
C GLU A 128 -8.63 3.59 8.58
N VAL A 129 -8.10 4.33 7.61
CA VAL A 129 -6.77 4.94 7.71
C VAL A 129 -6.76 6.10 8.70
N ALA A 130 -7.81 6.93 8.72
CA ALA A 130 -7.92 8.05 9.64
C ALA A 130 -7.85 7.61 11.11
N LYS A 131 -8.47 6.48 11.45
CA LYS A 131 -8.38 5.87 12.78
C LYS A 131 -6.96 5.47 13.15
N ILE A 132 -6.26 4.75 12.26
CA ILE A 132 -4.87 4.34 12.50
C ILE A 132 -3.98 5.56 12.76
N LEU A 133 -4.19 6.65 12.03
CA LEU A 133 -3.41 7.88 12.19
C LEU A 133 -3.74 8.69 13.46
N THR A 134 -4.85 8.39 14.14
CA THR A 134 -5.33 9.13 15.32
C THR A 134 -5.38 8.30 16.60
N GLU A 135 -5.40 6.97 16.53
CA GLU A 135 -5.59 6.07 17.68
C GLU A 135 -4.52 6.18 18.77
N ASP A 136 -3.27 6.51 18.43
CA ASP A 136 -2.19 6.63 19.43
C ASP A 136 -2.01 8.06 19.99
N LEU A 137 -2.85 9.04 19.61
CA LEU A 137 -2.86 10.38 20.25
C LEU A 137 -3.43 10.37 21.68
N GLY A 138 -4.06 9.26 22.11
CA GLY A 138 -4.79 9.14 23.37
C GLY A 138 -4.11 8.32 24.47
N LYS A 139 -2.83 7.96 24.32
CA LYS A 139 -2.07 7.20 25.33
C LYS A 139 -0.92 8.01 25.92
#